data_AF-A0A674EY64-F1
#
_entry.id   AF-A0A674EY64-F1
#
_cell.length_a   1.000
_cell.length_b   1.000
_cell.length_c   1.000
_cell.angle_alpha   90.00
_cell.angle_beta   90.00
_cell.angle_gamma   90.00
#
_symmetry.space_group_name_H-M   'P 1'
#
loop_
_entity.id
_entity.type
_entity.pdbx_description
1 polymer ?
#
loop_
_entity_poly.entity_id
_entity_poly.type
_entity_poly.pdbx_seq_one_letter_code
_entity_poly.pdbx_strand_id
1 'polypeptide(L)'
;MFQCIPLWRCNRHVELIDKRHCSLLYVPDEIYRYSRSLEELLLDANQLSDLPKPFFQLLKLRKLGLSDNEIQRLPPEIANFMQLVELDVSRNDIMEIPESISNCKALQVADFSGNPLTRLPESFPELQNLTCLSINDISLQALPENIGNLSNLVSLELRENLLTYLPESLSLLHRLEELDLGNNELYNLPETIGCLVSLKDLWLDGNQLAEIPAEMGSMKSLLCLDVSENKLEHLPEEMGGLVSLTDLLVSQNLINALPEGIGNLRRLSILKADQNRLAQLPESIGNCESLTELVLTENRLQSLPRSIGKLKRLSNFNCDRNRLASLPKEIGGCSSLNVFCVRGNRLTRIPSEISQATELHVFDVSGNRLLHLPISLTMLRLKALWLSENQSQPLLTFQNDMDPESGEKVLTCVLLPQQPLEPDSKGSDNLARCGALESLVNDVMDDTWDDRAMNRISAIHFLDDDDDEDDEKGTLMRRATPHPGELKTMKKAAENLRNDLNAAKGLDSNKNELIPGTLL
;
A
#
# COMPACT_ATOMS: atom_id res chain seq x y z
N MET A 1 -0.54 -55.60 53.55
CA MET A 1 -0.88 -55.76 52.12
C MET A 1 -0.74 -54.39 51.49
N PHE A 2 0.08 -54.31 50.44
CA PHE A 2 0.82 -53.13 50.00
C PHE A 2 -0.04 -51.91 49.63
N GLN A 3 0.41 -50.73 50.07
CA GLN A 3 0.03 -49.42 49.53
C GLN A 3 0.44 -49.35 48.05
N CYS A 4 -0.52 -49.12 47.16
CA CYS A 4 -0.26 -48.76 45.78
C CYS A 4 0.31 -47.34 45.73
N ILE A 5 1.63 -47.24 45.64
CA ILE A 5 2.34 -46.04 45.21
C ILE A 5 2.07 -45.89 43.71
N PRO A 6 1.57 -44.75 43.20
CA PRO A 6 1.61 -44.45 41.78
C PRO A 6 3.06 -44.10 41.41
N LEU A 7 3.88 -45.13 41.25
CA LEU A 7 5.13 -45.03 40.50
C LEU A 7 4.76 -44.83 39.03
N TRP A 8 5.59 -44.09 38.30
CA TRP A 8 5.45 -43.68 36.88
C TRP A 8 4.79 -42.31 36.64
N ARG A 9 5.26 -41.28 37.36
CA ARG A 9 5.37 -39.94 36.76
C ARG A 9 6.53 -39.95 35.76
N CYS A 10 6.28 -40.43 34.55
CA CYS A 10 7.14 -40.11 33.43
C CYS A 10 7.07 -38.59 33.22
N ASN A 11 8.06 -37.84 33.72
CA ASN A 11 8.34 -36.51 33.20
C ASN A 11 8.78 -36.70 31.75
N ARG A 12 7.80 -36.84 30.85
CA ARG A 12 8.05 -36.77 29.42
C ARG A 12 8.60 -35.38 29.17
N HIS A 13 9.81 -35.35 28.61
CA HIS A 13 10.45 -34.13 28.16
C HIS A 13 9.65 -33.63 26.96
N VAL A 14 8.93 -32.53 27.15
CA VAL A 14 8.13 -31.88 26.10
C VAL A 14 8.67 -30.48 25.95
N GLU A 15 9.17 -30.20 24.75
CA GLU A 15 9.77 -28.90 24.38
C GLU A 15 8.76 -28.02 23.63
N LEU A 16 7.79 -28.62 22.92
CA LEU A 16 6.79 -27.90 22.14
C LEU A 16 5.37 -28.37 22.49
N ILE A 17 4.49 -27.39 22.70
CA ILE A 17 3.04 -27.60 22.79
C ILE A 17 2.36 -26.67 21.80
N ASP A 18 1.60 -27.26 20.88
CA ASP A 18 0.73 -26.55 19.95
C ASP A 18 -0.73 -26.84 20.31
N LYS A 19 -1.44 -25.78 20.66
CA LYS A 19 -2.88 -25.77 20.97
C LYS A 19 -3.58 -24.60 20.27
N ARG A 20 -3.12 -24.27 19.06
CA ARG A 20 -3.80 -23.28 18.21
C ARG A 20 -5.18 -23.76 17.81
N HIS A 21 -6.13 -22.83 17.62
CA HIS A 21 -7.49 -23.14 17.14
C HIS A 21 -8.22 -24.22 17.96
N CYS A 22 -7.99 -24.26 19.28
CA CYS A 22 -8.56 -25.28 20.16
C CYS A 22 -9.79 -24.79 20.94
N SER A 23 -10.26 -23.57 20.67
CA SER A 23 -11.36 -22.92 21.40
C SER A 23 -11.14 -22.92 22.93
N LEU A 24 -9.90 -22.72 23.36
CA LEU A 24 -9.53 -22.69 24.78
C LEU A 24 -10.04 -21.41 25.44
N LEU A 25 -10.77 -21.56 26.55
CA LEU A 25 -11.20 -20.44 27.41
C LEU A 25 -10.15 -20.08 28.47
N TYR A 26 -9.26 -21.01 28.79
CA TYR A 26 -8.18 -20.84 29.78
C TYR A 26 -6.99 -21.72 29.39
N VAL A 27 -5.80 -21.35 29.88
CA VAL A 27 -4.58 -22.14 29.67
C VAL A 27 -4.71 -23.49 30.39
N PRO A 28 -4.62 -24.65 29.69
CA PRO A 28 -4.77 -25.95 30.33
C PRO A 28 -3.71 -26.26 31.40
N ASP A 29 -4.14 -26.72 32.58
CA ASP A 29 -3.27 -27.07 33.71
C ASP A 29 -2.17 -28.10 33.37
N GLU A 30 -2.41 -28.90 32.33
CA GLU A 30 -1.48 -29.90 31.81
C GLU A 30 -0.14 -29.30 31.39
N ILE A 31 -0.16 -28.06 30.88
CA ILE A 31 1.02 -27.33 30.39
C ILE A 31 2.03 -27.14 31.52
N TYR A 32 1.57 -26.85 32.74
CA TYR A 32 2.44 -26.59 33.90
C TYR A 32 3.25 -27.81 34.33
N ARG A 33 2.87 -29.03 33.90
CA ARG A 33 3.65 -30.25 34.13
C ARG A 33 4.99 -30.24 33.41
N TYR A 34 5.12 -29.41 32.36
CA TYR A 34 6.30 -29.31 31.51
C TYR A 34 7.12 -28.04 31.79
N SER A 35 6.90 -27.37 32.93
CA SER A 35 7.60 -26.12 33.31
C SER A 35 9.13 -26.19 33.32
N ARG A 36 9.72 -27.39 33.33
CA ARG A 36 11.18 -27.60 33.30
C ARG A 36 11.75 -27.90 31.90
N SER A 37 10.91 -28.12 30.90
CA SER A 37 11.31 -28.54 29.55
C SER A 37 10.69 -27.72 28.43
N LEU A 38 9.54 -27.07 28.64
CA LEU A 38 8.81 -26.40 27.57
C LEU A 38 9.55 -25.16 27.06
N GLU A 39 9.83 -25.14 25.76
CA GLU A 39 10.54 -24.08 25.04
C GLU A 39 9.60 -23.34 24.07
N GLU A 40 8.61 -24.02 23.50
CA GLU A 40 7.66 -23.44 22.55
C GLU A 40 6.23 -23.71 22.98
N LEU A 41 5.43 -22.65 23.07
CA LEU A 41 4.02 -22.74 23.43
C LEU A 41 3.20 -21.89 22.47
N LEU A 42 2.37 -22.55 21.66
CA LEU A 42 1.50 -21.92 20.68
C LEU A 42 0.05 -22.07 21.12
N LEU A 43 -0.58 -20.93 21.44
CA LEU A 43 -1.94 -20.80 21.96
C LEU A 43 -2.78 -19.84 21.10
N ASP A 44 -2.36 -19.60 19.86
CA ASP A 44 -3.01 -18.69 18.93
C ASP A 44 -4.46 -19.09 18.59
N ALA A 45 -5.29 -18.12 18.23
CA ALA A 45 -6.67 -18.31 17.81
C ALA A 45 -7.50 -19.14 18.81
N ASN A 46 -7.57 -18.63 20.05
CA ASN A 46 -8.35 -19.19 21.15
C ASN A 46 -9.21 -18.07 21.78
N GLN A 47 -9.74 -18.29 22.99
CA GLN A 47 -10.60 -17.35 23.72
C GLN A 47 -10.01 -17.08 25.12
N LEU A 48 -8.68 -17.00 25.19
CA LEU A 48 -7.97 -16.76 26.44
C LEU A 48 -8.14 -15.30 26.85
N SER A 49 -8.66 -15.06 28.06
CA SER A 49 -8.87 -13.70 28.60
C SER A 49 -7.82 -13.25 29.62
N ASP A 50 -7.15 -14.19 30.29
CA ASP A 50 -6.09 -13.90 31.27
C ASP A 50 -5.02 -15.01 31.27
N LEU A 51 -3.81 -14.63 31.72
CA LEU A 51 -2.67 -15.53 31.88
C LEU A 51 -2.42 -15.76 33.38
N PRO A 52 -2.65 -16.97 33.92
CA PRO A 52 -2.57 -17.20 35.36
C PRO A 52 -1.12 -17.24 35.85
N LYS A 53 -0.87 -16.89 37.12
CA LYS A 53 0.49 -16.81 37.71
C LYS A 53 1.42 -18.02 37.44
N PRO A 54 0.97 -19.29 37.48
CA PRO A 54 1.83 -20.44 37.16
C PRO A 54 2.37 -20.43 35.72
N PHE A 55 1.70 -19.74 34.80
CA PHE A 55 2.15 -19.56 33.41
C PHE A 55 3.54 -18.93 33.33
N PHE A 56 3.79 -17.93 34.17
CA PHE A 56 5.08 -17.22 34.21
C PHE A 56 6.20 -18.00 34.94
N GLN A 57 5.97 -19.29 35.22
CA GLN A 57 6.98 -20.23 35.72
C GLN A 57 7.53 -21.15 34.62
N LEU A 58 7.09 -20.98 33.37
CA LEU A 58 7.62 -21.69 32.20
C LEU A 58 8.96 -21.06 31.75
N LEU A 59 9.97 -21.12 32.62
CA LEU A 59 11.22 -20.34 32.53
C LEU A 59 12.11 -20.65 31.31
N LYS A 60 11.84 -21.74 30.60
CA LYS A 60 12.56 -22.15 29.40
C LYS A 60 11.90 -21.72 28.10
N LEU A 61 10.76 -21.01 28.15
CA LEU A 61 10.10 -20.54 26.95
C LEU A 61 11.02 -19.64 26.11
N ARG A 62 11.12 -20.00 24.85
CA ARG A 62 11.82 -19.31 23.76
C ARG A 62 10.83 -18.77 22.73
N LYS A 63 9.72 -19.47 22.48
CA LYS A 63 8.65 -19.01 21.58
C LYS A 63 7.30 -19.06 22.28
N LEU A 64 6.58 -17.96 22.24
CA LEU A 64 5.24 -17.84 22.80
C LEU A 64 4.30 -17.20 21.78
N GLY A 65 3.36 -17.99 21.25
CA GLY A 65 2.27 -17.54 20.39
C GLY A 65 0.97 -17.44 21.19
N LEU A 66 0.38 -16.25 21.21
CA LEU A 66 -0.87 -15.91 21.89
C LEU A 66 -1.76 -15.05 20.99
N SER A 67 -1.49 -15.02 19.68
CA SER A 67 -2.24 -14.18 18.75
C SER A 67 -3.72 -14.55 18.70
N ASP A 68 -4.60 -13.61 18.35
CA ASP A 68 -6.03 -13.85 18.14
C ASP A 68 -6.70 -14.50 19.38
N ASN A 69 -6.69 -13.76 20.48
CA ASN A 69 -7.28 -14.13 21.77
C ASN A 69 -8.00 -12.91 22.38
N GLU A 70 -8.42 -12.98 23.65
CA GLU A 70 -9.14 -11.91 24.37
C GLU A 70 -8.31 -11.38 25.56
N ILE A 71 -6.98 -11.47 25.48
CA ILE A 71 -6.08 -11.16 26.60
C ILE A 71 -6.09 -9.65 26.86
N GLN A 72 -6.49 -9.25 28.06
CA GLN A 72 -6.67 -7.83 28.38
C GLN A 72 -5.40 -7.13 28.88
N ARG A 73 -4.42 -7.90 29.37
CA ARG A 73 -3.20 -7.35 29.96
C ARG A 73 -2.03 -8.32 29.89
N LEU A 74 -0.83 -7.76 29.79
CA LEU A 74 0.42 -8.46 30.00
C LEU A 74 0.97 -8.09 31.39
N PRO A 75 0.96 -9.00 32.37
CA PRO A 75 1.36 -8.66 33.73
C PRO A 75 2.89 -8.56 33.85
N PRO A 76 3.42 -7.87 34.89
CA PRO A 76 4.86 -7.66 35.04
C PRO A 76 5.70 -8.94 35.11
N GLU A 77 5.09 -10.06 35.52
CA GLU A 77 5.68 -11.39 35.55
C GLU A 77 6.16 -11.90 34.18
N ILE A 78 5.81 -11.24 33.05
CA ILE A 78 6.41 -11.50 31.74
C ILE A 78 7.94 -11.46 31.77
N ALA A 79 8.51 -10.64 32.68
CA ALA A 79 9.94 -10.54 32.94
C ALA A 79 10.62 -11.87 33.32
N ASN A 80 9.86 -12.89 33.73
CA ASN A 80 10.39 -14.21 34.05
C ASN A 80 10.85 -14.99 32.79
N PHE A 81 10.33 -14.66 31.61
CA PHE A 81 10.72 -15.33 30.36
C PHE A 81 12.01 -14.75 29.79
N MET A 82 13.09 -14.82 30.57
CA MET A 82 14.41 -14.30 30.20
C MET A 82 15.03 -14.95 28.95
N GLN A 83 14.53 -16.13 28.56
CA GLN A 83 14.96 -16.88 27.37
C GLN A 83 14.05 -16.68 26.16
N LEU A 84 12.99 -15.86 26.29
CA LEU A 84 12.03 -15.64 25.22
C LEU A 84 12.70 -14.92 24.06
N VAL A 85 12.64 -15.54 22.89
CA VAL A 85 13.18 -15.05 21.62
C VAL A 85 12.08 -14.48 20.75
N GLU A 86 10.90 -15.09 20.77
CA GLU A 86 9.76 -14.73 19.93
C GLU A 86 8.49 -14.65 20.77
N LEU A 87 7.82 -13.49 20.72
CA LEU A 87 6.57 -13.21 21.39
C LEU A 87 5.57 -12.66 20.38
N ASP A 88 4.48 -13.38 20.18
CA ASP A 88 3.34 -12.90 19.41
C ASP A 88 2.13 -12.81 20.35
N VAL A 89 1.68 -11.58 20.60
CA VAL A 89 0.45 -11.28 21.35
C VAL A 89 -0.50 -10.41 20.51
N SER A 90 -0.36 -10.46 19.18
CA SER A 90 -1.16 -9.67 18.26
C SER A 90 -2.66 -10.02 18.35
N ARG A 91 -3.54 -9.11 17.94
CA ARG A 91 -5.01 -9.30 17.92
C ARG A 91 -5.55 -9.76 19.28
N ASN A 92 -5.32 -8.94 20.31
CA ASN A 92 -5.81 -9.14 21.67
C ASN A 92 -6.39 -7.81 22.19
N ASP A 93 -6.76 -7.75 23.47
CA ASP A 93 -7.29 -6.57 24.14
C ASP A 93 -6.28 -5.91 25.09
N ILE A 94 -4.97 -6.05 24.81
CA ILE A 94 -3.90 -5.55 25.68
C ILE A 94 -3.83 -4.02 25.63
N MET A 95 -4.08 -3.36 26.75
CA MET A 95 -4.10 -1.89 26.83
C MET A 95 -2.73 -1.27 27.14
N GLU A 96 -1.84 -2.02 27.78
CA GLU A 96 -0.48 -1.58 28.12
C GLU A 96 0.54 -2.72 28.09
N ILE A 97 1.77 -2.39 27.70
CA ILE A 97 2.94 -3.26 27.86
C ILE A 97 3.67 -2.82 29.15
N PRO A 98 3.95 -3.72 30.10
CA PRO A 98 4.60 -3.36 31.35
C PRO A 98 6.07 -3.00 31.15
N GLU A 99 6.60 -2.06 31.93
CA GLU A 99 8.03 -1.68 31.91
C GLU A 99 8.97 -2.89 32.10
N SER A 100 8.52 -3.91 32.84
CA SER A 100 9.31 -5.11 33.09
C SER A 100 9.58 -5.97 31.85
N ILE A 101 8.93 -5.68 30.70
CA ILE A 101 9.19 -6.35 29.42
C ILE A 101 10.67 -6.26 29.02
N SER A 102 11.37 -5.18 29.40
CA SER A 102 12.80 -4.97 29.14
C SER A 102 13.70 -6.08 29.70
N ASN A 103 13.22 -6.87 30.65
CA ASN A 103 13.94 -8.03 31.19
C ASN A 103 13.95 -9.24 30.25
N CYS A 104 13.11 -9.26 29.21
CA CYS A 104 13.11 -10.28 28.16
C CYS A 104 14.28 -10.05 27.19
N LYS A 105 15.51 -10.04 27.72
CA LYS A 105 16.72 -9.61 26.97
C LYS A 105 17.06 -10.50 25.78
N ALA A 106 16.52 -11.71 25.70
CA ALA A 106 16.70 -12.60 24.56
C ALA A 106 15.76 -12.31 23.38
N LEU A 107 14.78 -11.40 23.56
CA LEU A 107 13.72 -11.15 22.59
C LEU A 107 14.29 -10.58 21.30
N GLN A 108 13.96 -11.23 20.19
CA GLN A 108 14.40 -10.88 18.84
C GLN A 108 13.23 -10.53 17.93
N VAL A 109 12.07 -11.15 18.15
CA VAL A 109 10.86 -10.93 17.36
C VAL A 109 9.71 -10.67 18.32
N ALA A 110 9.02 -9.56 18.12
CA ALA A 110 7.86 -9.20 18.92
C ALA A 110 6.75 -8.64 18.03
N ASP A 111 5.56 -9.21 18.15
CA ASP A 111 4.34 -8.70 17.52
C ASP A 111 3.30 -8.33 18.58
N PHE A 112 2.96 -7.05 18.61
CA PHE A 112 1.94 -6.44 19.47
C PHE A 112 0.77 -5.87 18.66
N SER A 113 0.72 -6.12 17.35
CA SER A 113 -0.23 -5.51 16.43
C SER A 113 -1.69 -5.81 16.77
N GLY A 114 -2.62 -4.92 16.45
CA GLY A 114 -4.06 -5.14 16.67
C GLY A 114 -4.45 -5.24 18.15
N ASN A 115 -3.73 -4.53 19.03
CA ASN A 115 -4.08 -4.34 20.43
C ASN A 115 -4.41 -2.86 20.68
N PRO A 116 -5.26 -2.49 21.66
CA PRO A 116 -5.57 -1.10 22.00
C PRO A 116 -4.44 -0.39 22.77
N LEU A 117 -3.18 -0.52 22.34
CA LEU A 117 -2.01 0.08 22.97
C LEU A 117 -1.80 1.53 22.53
N THR A 118 -1.81 2.47 23.47
CA THR A 118 -1.61 3.90 23.14
C THR A 118 -0.15 4.35 23.12
N ARG A 119 0.75 3.59 23.76
CA ARG A 119 2.17 3.91 23.91
C ARG A 119 3.03 2.67 24.16
N LEU A 120 4.33 2.78 23.86
CA LEU A 120 5.36 1.87 24.36
C LEU A 120 5.92 2.35 25.72
N PRO A 121 6.35 1.44 26.61
CA PRO A 121 7.01 1.81 27.86
C PRO A 121 8.37 2.49 27.62
N GLU A 122 8.83 3.32 28.55
CA GLU A 122 10.09 4.08 28.40
C GLU A 122 11.31 3.15 28.34
N SER A 123 11.24 2.01 29.04
CA SER A 123 12.27 0.97 29.01
C SER A 123 12.24 0.06 27.77
N PHE A 124 11.25 0.21 26.86
CA PHE A 124 11.12 -0.67 25.70
C PHE A 124 12.41 -0.72 24.84
N PRO A 125 13.10 0.41 24.58
CA PRO A 125 14.35 0.41 23.80
C PRO A 125 15.55 -0.26 24.50
N GLU A 126 15.39 -0.84 25.70
CA GLU A 126 16.39 -1.71 26.34
C GLU A 126 16.41 -3.14 25.76
N LEU A 127 15.42 -3.51 24.94
CA LEU A 127 15.35 -4.78 24.21
C LEU A 127 16.34 -4.82 23.03
N GLN A 128 17.63 -4.66 23.32
CA GLN A 128 18.66 -4.43 22.30
C GLN A 128 18.86 -5.61 21.33
N ASN A 129 18.37 -6.81 21.65
CA ASN A 129 18.43 -7.97 20.76
C ASN A 129 17.28 -8.01 19.75
N LEU A 130 16.32 -7.09 19.83
CA LEU A 130 15.18 -7.04 18.92
C LEU A 130 15.65 -6.81 17.48
N THR A 131 15.12 -7.63 16.58
CA THR A 131 15.42 -7.64 15.14
C THR A 131 14.17 -7.35 14.31
N CYS A 132 13.00 -7.78 14.77
CA CYS A 132 11.72 -7.50 14.14
C CYS A 132 10.72 -7.04 15.20
N LEU A 133 10.07 -5.90 14.94
CA LEU A 133 9.07 -5.32 15.82
C LEU A 133 7.85 -4.94 14.99
N SER A 134 6.72 -5.59 15.26
CA SER A 134 5.45 -5.31 14.62
C SER A 134 4.48 -4.73 15.64
N ILE A 135 3.99 -3.52 15.36
CA ILE A 135 3.08 -2.78 16.23
C ILE A 135 2.02 -2.06 15.38
N ASN A 136 1.48 -2.79 14.41
CA ASN A 136 0.51 -2.26 13.46
C ASN A 136 -0.86 -2.11 14.14
N ASP A 137 -1.62 -1.08 13.76
CA ASP A 137 -2.99 -0.84 14.25
C ASP A 137 -3.14 -0.91 15.77
N ILE A 138 -2.35 -0.13 16.51
CA ILE A 138 -2.52 0.00 17.97
C ILE A 138 -3.04 1.35 18.43
N SER A 139 -3.11 2.35 17.55
CA SER A 139 -3.34 3.77 17.89
C SER A 139 -2.17 4.44 18.62
N LEU A 140 -0.94 4.04 18.27
CA LEU A 140 0.29 4.62 18.82
C LEU A 140 0.41 6.10 18.42
N GLN A 141 0.58 6.99 19.39
CA GLN A 141 0.67 8.44 19.13
C GLN A 141 2.10 8.93 18.93
N ALA A 142 3.07 8.29 19.58
CA ALA A 142 4.48 8.63 19.50
C ALA A 142 5.37 7.41 19.77
N LEU A 143 6.57 7.41 19.17
CA LEU A 143 7.64 6.49 19.53
C LEU A 143 8.45 7.07 20.71
N PRO A 144 9.07 6.21 21.55
CA PRO A 144 10.05 6.67 22.54
C PRO A 144 11.21 7.44 21.89
N GLU A 145 11.64 8.55 22.51
CA GLU A 145 12.74 9.40 22.00
C GLU A 145 14.07 8.66 21.84
N ASN A 146 14.25 7.53 22.53
CA ASN A 146 15.42 6.66 22.50
C ASN A 146 15.20 5.36 21.69
N ILE A 147 14.21 5.31 20.78
CA ILE A 147 13.95 4.12 19.93
C ILE A 147 15.18 3.64 19.16
N GLY A 148 16.10 4.57 18.83
CA GLY A 148 17.40 4.27 18.22
C GLY A 148 18.30 3.29 19.00
N ASN A 149 18.03 3.05 20.29
CA ASN A 149 18.77 2.06 21.08
C ASN A 149 18.52 0.61 20.63
N LEU A 150 17.46 0.35 19.87
CA LEU A 150 17.18 -0.94 19.22
C LEU A 150 18.11 -1.19 18.02
N SER A 151 19.42 -1.02 18.22
CA SER A 151 20.44 -1.00 17.15
C SER A 151 20.56 -2.29 16.31
N ASN A 152 19.96 -3.40 16.75
CA ASN A 152 19.89 -4.65 15.99
C ASN A 152 18.61 -4.79 15.15
N LEU A 153 17.70 -3.80 15.19
CA LEU A 153 16.43 -3.85 14.47
C LEU A 153 16.67 -3.83 12.96
N VAL A 154 16.02 -4.78 12.29
CA VAL A 154 16.06 -4.99 10.84
C VAL A 154 14.70 -4.64 10.22
N SER A 155 13.60 -4.92 10.91
CA SER A 155 12.24 -4.63 10.44
C SER A 155 11.43 -3.95 11.54
N LEU A 156 10.85 -2.80 11.21
CA LEU A 156 9.99 -2.00 12.09
C LEU A 156 8.68 -1.69 11.38
N GLU A 157 7.59 -2.29 11.85
CA GLU A 157 6.25 -2.09 11.30
C GLU A 157 5.38 -1.31 12.29
N LEU A 158 4.94 -0.14 11.85
CA LEU A 158 4.18 0.85 12.61
C LEU A 158 2.97 1.35 11.82
N ARG A 159 2.51 0.54 10.86
CA ARG A 159 1.40 0.88 9.98
C ARG A 159 0.12 1.11 10.78
N GLU A 160 -0.75 1.98 10.26
CA GLU A 160 -2.08 2.17 10.82
C GLU A 160 -2.06 2.69 12.27
N ASN A 161 -1.12 3.57 12.61
CA ASN A 161 -1.08 4.24 13.91
C ASN A 161 -1.49 5.71 13.80
N LEU A 162 -1.20 6.50 14.84
CA LEU A 162 -1.51 7.93 14.94
C LEU A 162 -0.22 8.75 15.09
N LEU A 163 0.89 8.26 14.54
CA LEU A 163 2.18 8.94 14.64
C LEU A 163 2.12 10.25 13.86
N THR A 164 2.53 11.33 14.50
CA THR A 164 2.58 12.68 13.88
C THR A 164 4.00 13.11 13.54
N TYR A 165 5.00 12.55 14.22
CA TYR A 165 6.42 12.79 13.97
C TYR A 165 7.26 11.53 14.25
N LEU A 166 8.52 11.54 13.81
CA LEU A 166 9.51 10.51 14.12
C LEU A 166 10.63 11.14 14.99
N PRO A 167 11.11 10.46 16.04
CA PRO A 167 12.22 10.95 16.86
C PRO A 167 13.54 10.89 16.07
N GLU A 168 14.43 11.86 16.32
CA GLU A 168 15.74 11.92 15.62
C GLU A 168 16.59 10.66 15.85
N SER A 169 16.43 9.99 16.99
CA SER A 169 17.18 8.77 17.31
C SER A 169 16.87 7.59 16.39
N LEU A 170 15.76 7.62 15.63
CA LEU A 170 15.43 6.61 14.63
C LEU A 170 16.58 6.41 13.63
N SER A 171 17.32 7.48 13.34
CA SER A 171 18.50 7.47 12.47
C SER A 171 19.65 6.55 12.93
N LEU A 172 19.66 6.14 14.20
CA LEU A 172 20.65 5.23 14.80
C LEU A 172 20.39 3.76 14.45
N LEU A 173 19.24 3.43 13.86
CA LEU A 173 18.88 2.07 13.43
C LEU A 173 19.61 1.69 12.13
N HIS A 174 20.94 1.64 12.17
CA HIS A 174 21.78 1.43 10.98
C HIS A 174 21.61 0.06 10.31
N ARG A 175 20.95 -0.90 10.95
CA ARG A 175 20.63 -2.23 10.40
C ARG A 175 19.21 -2.35 9.87
N LEU A 176 18.40 -1.29 9.99
CA LEU A 176 17.03 -1.31 9.53
C LEU A 176 17.01 -1.46 8.01
N GLU A 177 16.33 -2.50 7.54
CA GLU A 177 16.11 -2.81 6.13
C GLU A 177 14.67 -2.51 5.72
N GLU A 178 13.71 -2.67 6.64
CA GLU A 178 12.28 -2.44 6.40
C GLU A 178 11.70 -1.46 7.42
N LEU A 179 11.04 -0.40 6.94
CA LEU A 179 10.32 0.56 7.77
C LEU A 179 8.93 0.83 7.18
N ASP A 180 7.89 0.32 7.85
CA ASP A 180 6.50 0.58 7.48
C ASP A 180 5.88 1.62 8.41
N LEU A 181 5.57 2.80 7.87
CA LEU A 181 4.93 3.93 8.54
C LEU A 181 3.63 4.31 7.84
N GLY A 182 3.09 3.47 6.96
CA GLY A 182 1.91 3.84 6.20
C GLY A 182 0.66 4.02 7.07
N ASN A 183 -0.30 4.79 6.58
CA ASN A 183 -1.57 5.08 7.26
C ASN A 183 -1.38 5.66 8.67
N ASN A 184 -0.50 6.65 8.81
CA ASN A 184 -0.28 7.43 10.03
C ASN A 184 -0.71 8.90 9.80
N GLU A 185 -0.34 9.81 10.69
CA GLU A 185 -0.65 11.24 10.60
C GLU A 185 0.64 12.10 10.48
N LEU A 186 1.71 11.53 9.89
CA LEU A 186 3.00 12.19 9.75
C LEU A 186 2.88 13.40 8.82
N TYR A 187 3.24 14.59 9.32
CA TYR A 187 3.22 15.81 8.52
C TYR A 187 4.58 16.18 7.93
N ASN A 188 5.68 15.76 8.58
CA ASN A 188 7.06 15.94 8.12
C ASN A 188 7.92 14.72 8.50
N LEU A 189 9.03 14.54 7.80
CA LEU A 189 10.09 13.61 8.16
C LEU A 189 11.33 14.38 8.67
N PRO A 190 12.08 13.87 9.67
CA PRO A 190 13.33 14.49 10.06
C PRO A 190 14.39 14.30 8.97
N GLU A 191 15.27 15.29 8.77
CA GLU A 191 16.41 15.21 7.82
C GLU A 191 17.28 13.97 8.09
N THR A 192 17.39 13.57 9.35
CA THR A 192 18.17 12.39 9.79
C THR A 192 17.62 11.06 9.27
N ILE A 193 16.43 11.03 8.64
CA ILE A 193 15.91 9.82 7.97
C ILE A 193 16.87 9.31 6.89
N GLY A 194 17.61 10.21 6.22
CA GLY A 194 18.63 9.88 5.23
C GLY A 194 19.81 9.06 5.76
N CYS A 195 19.96 8.95 7.10
CA CYS A 195 20.99 8.14 7.74
C CYS A 195 20.67 6.64 7.81
N LEU A 196 19.45 6.22 7.43
CA LEU A 196 19.04 4.82 7.34
C LEU A 196 19.64 4.15 6.09
N VAL A 197 20.98 4.06 6.04
CA VAL A 197 21.74 3.66 4.85
C VAL A 197 21.54 2.19 4.42
N SER A 198 21.02 1.34 5.32
CA SER A 198 20.72 -0.07 5.04
C SER A 198 19.28 -0.29 4.60
N LEU A 199 18.43 0.75 4.64
CA LEU A 199 17.01 0.62 4.34
C LEU A 199 16.80 0.23 2.87
N LYS A 200 15.96 -0.79 2.66
CA LYS A 200 15.57 -1.34 1.37
C LYS A 200 14.13 -0.98 1.05
N ASP A 201 13.25 -1.05 2.04
CA ASP A 201 11.82 -0.80 1.88
C ASP A 201 11.34 0.27 2.84
N LEU A 202 10.76 1.34 2.28
CA LEU A 202 10.19 2.46 3.04
C LEU A 202 8.75 2.71 2.57
N TRP A 203 7.80 2.45 3.46
CA TRP A 203 6.38 2.73 3.23
C TRP A 203 5.93 3.92 4.08
N LEU A 204 5.48 4.98 3.41
CA LEU A 204 5.01 6.23 3.96
C LEU A 204 3.63 6.62 3.39
N ASP A 205 2.95 5.68 2.72
CA ASP A 205 1.65 5.88 2.11
C ASP A 205 0.59 6.32 3.13
N GLY A 206 -0.40 7.11 2.71
CA GLY A 206 -1.54 7.46 3.57
C GLY A 206 -1.15 8.31 4.78
N ASN A 207 -0.24 9.27 4.59
CA ASN A 207 0.20 10.22 5.61
C ASN A 207 -0.21 11.67 5.23
N GLN A 208 0.37 12.67 5.87
CA GLN A 208 0.09 14.09 5.63
C GLN A 208 1.34 14.86 5.16
N LEU A 209 2.31 14.17 4.57
CA LEU A 209 3.61 14.73 4.19
C LEU A 209 3.43 15.79 3.10
N ALA A 210 3.96 16.99 3.35
CA ALA A 210 4.00 18.07 2.37
C ALA A 210 5.29 18.06 1.52
N GLU A 211 6.38 17.52 2.07
CA GLU A 211 7.68 17.43 1.43
C GLU A 211 8.43 16.15 1.83
N ILE A 212 9.39 15.78 1.00
CA ILE A 212 10.38 14.74 1.29
C ILE A 212 11.74 15.43 1.49
N PRO A 213 12.46 15.18 2.59
CA PRO A 213 13.76 15.81 2.85
C PRO A 213 14.80 15.39 1.80
N ALA A 214 15.64 16.33 1.39
CA ALA A 214 16.67 16.11 0.37
C ALA A 214 17.68 15.02 0.79
N GLU A 215 17.92 14.89 2.09
CA GLU A 215 18.81 13.92 2.71
C GLU A 215 18.42 12.47 2.40
N MET A 216 17.13 12.21 2.09
CA MET A 216 16.65 10.90 1.66
C MET A 216 17.40 10.38 0.42
N GLY A 217 17.90 11.29 -0.43
CA GLY A 217 18.78 10.95 -1.56
C GLY A 217 20.07 10.20 -1.20
N SER A 218 20.43 10.16 0.09
CA SER A 218 21.60 9.41 0.59
C SER A 218 21.34 7.91 0.77
N MET A 219 20.08 7.46 0.72
CA MET A 219 19.66 6.07 1.01
C MET A 219 19.88 5.16 -0.20
N LYS A 220 21.14 4.91 -0.53
CA LYS A 220 21.55 4.19 -1.76
C LYS A 220 21.15 2.70 -1.82
N SER A 221 20.75 2.12 -0.68
CA SER A 221 20.27 0.73 -0.60
C SER A 221 18.77 0.60 -0.84
N LEU A 222 18.04 1.73 -0.91
CA LEU A 222 16.59 1.72 -1.04
C LEU A 222 16.18 1.14 -2.39
N LEU A 223 15.31 0.13 -2.35
CA LEU A 223 14.74 -0.59 -3.48
C LEU A 223 13.31 -0.12 -3.72
N CYS A 224 12.51 -0.02 -2.66
CA CYS A 224 11.13 0.38 -2.71
C CYS A 224 10.87 1.64 -1.87
N LEU A 225 10.21 2.63 -2.49
CA LEU A 225 9.71 3.82 -1.83
C LEU A 225 8.23 4.03 -2.20
N ASP A 226 7.36 3.96 -1.20
CA ASP A 226 5.95 4.32 -1.34
C ASP A 226 5.64 5.57 -0.51
N VAL A 227 5.33 6.67 -1.19
CA VAL A 227 4.89 7.95 -0.59
C VAL A 227 3.52 8.35 -1.15
N SER A 228 2.74 7.37 -1.61
CA SER A 228 1.40 7.59 -2.17
C SER A 228 0.44 8.17 -1.13
N GLU A 229 -0.67 8.76 -1.56
CA GLU A 229 -1.72 9.27 -0.64
C GLU A 229 -1.17 10.24 0.42
N ASN A 230 -0.39 11.22 -0.03
CA ASN A 230 0.17 12.30 0.79
C ASN A 230 -0.21 13.67 0.21
N LYS A 231 0.48 14.74 0.63
CA LYS A 231 0.25 16.12 0.17
C LYS A 231 1.46 16.70 -0.56
N LEU A 232 2.30 15.84 -1.16
CA LEU A 232 3.54 16.26 -1.81
C LEU A 232 3.25 17.13 -3.03
N GLU A 233 3.82 18.34 -3.06
CA GLU A 233 3.73 19.23 -4.24
C GLU A 233 4.93 19.04 -5.20
N HIS A 234 6.06 18.58 -4.66
CA HIS A 234 7.32 18.40 -5.37
C HIS A 234 8.07 17.20 -4.82
N LEU A 235 8.95 16.62 -5.63
CA LEU A 235 9.99 15.68 -5.19
C LEU A 235 11.36 16.37 -5.27
N PRO A 236 12.28 16.15 -4.31
CA PRO A 236 13.61 16.76 -4.32
C PRO A 236 14.47 16.23 -5.48
N GLU A 237 15.38 17.06 -6.02
CA GLU A 237 16.31 16.66 -7.08
C GLU A 237 17.27 15.55 -6.60
N GLU A 238 17.61 15.60 -5.31
CA GLU A 238 18.45 14.62 -4.60
C GLU A 238 17.85 13.21 -4.59
N MET A 239 16.55 13.05 -4.89
CA MET A 239 15.93 11.73 -5.07
C MET A 239 16.66 10.90 -6.14
N GLY A 240 17.31 11.55 -7.12
CA GLY A 240 18.18 10.87 -8.08
C GLY A 240 19.39 10.15 -7.46
N GLY A 241 19.68 10.35 -6.18
CA GLY A 241 20.69 9.63 -5.39
C GLY A 241 20.28 8.23 -4.95
N LEU A 242 18.99 7.87 -5.05
CA LEU A 242 18.44 6.54 -4.75
C LEU A 242 18.78 5.52 -5.85
N VAL A 243 20.08 5.35 -6.14
CA VAL A 243 20.58 4.61 -7.32
C VAL A 243 20.18 3.13 -7.41
N SER A 244 19.70 2.53 -6.30
CA SER A 244 19.22 1.15 -6.26
C SER A 244 17.70 1.02 -6.43
N LEU A 245 16.96 2.14 -6.46
CA LEU A 245 15.51 2.14 -6.45
C LEU A 245 14.94 1.42 -7.69
N THR A 246 14.03 0.48 -7.43
CA THR A 246 13.31 -0.32 -8.42
C THR A 246 11.84 0.08 -8.49
N ASP A 247 11.25 0.46 -7.36
CA ASP A 247 9.83 0.76 -7.22
C ASP A 247 9.65 2.14 -6.58
N LEU A 248 9.05 3.07 -7.33
CA LEU A 248 8.68 4.40 -6.84
C LEU A 248 7.18 4.63 -7.00
N LEU A 249 6.48 4.69 -5.88
CA LEU A 249 5.04 4.93 -5.82
C LEU A 249 4.80 6.32 -5.20
N VAL A 250 4.25 7.23 -5.99
CA VAL A 250 3.95 8.62 -5.62
C VAL A 250 2.51 9.01 -5.95
N SER A 251 1.64 8.01 -6.14
CA SER A 251 0.25 8.18 -6.57
C SER A 251 -0.56 8.99 -5.57
N GLN A 252 -1.63 9.64 -6.02
CA GLN A 252 -2.54 10.39 -5.14
C GLN A 252 -1.83 11.47 -4.30
N ASN A 253 -1.06 12.33 -4.96
CA ASN A 253 -0.38 13.48 -4.36
C ASN A 253 -0.74 14.77 -5.13
N LEU A 254 -0.02 15.86 -4.88
CA LEU A 254 -0.21 17.16 -5.53
C LEU A 254 0.94 17.51 -6.49
N ILE A 255 1.74 16.52 -6.90
CA ILE A 255 3.01 16.73 -7.61
C ILE A 255 2.76 17.37 -8.97
N ASN A 256 3.41 18.51 -9.22
CA ASN A 256 3.23 19.29 -10.45
C ASN A 256 4.28 18.99 -11.54
N ALA A 257 5.44 18.50 -11.16
CA ALA A 257 6.51 18.05 -12.04
C ALA A 257 7.40 17.01 -11.33
N LEU A 258 7.95 16.07 -12.09
CA LEU A 258 9.03 15.20 -11.63
C LEU A 258 10.38 15.91 -11.79
N PRO A 259 11.33 15.77 -10.84
CA PRO A 259 12.67 16.35 -10.93
C PRO A 259 13.48 15.74 -12.09
N GLU A 260 14.47 16.46 -12.61
CA GLU A 260 15.37 15.93 -13.65
C GLU A 260 16.19 14.75 -13.10
N GLY A 261 16.45 14.73 -11.79
CA GLY A 261 17.12 13.67 -11.05
C GLY A 261 16.50 12.28 -11.21
N ILE A 262 15.22 12.18 -11.62
CA ILE A 262 14.56 10.88 -11.88
C ILE A 262 15.34 10.05 -12.92
N GLY A 263 15.97 10.70 -13.90
CA GLY A 263 16.75 10.01 -14.93
C GLY A 263 18.03 9.35 -14.42
N ASN A 264 18.43 9.58 -13.16
CA ASN A 264 19.54 8.88 -12.52
C ASN A 264 19.13 7.49 -11.99
N LEU A 265 17.83 7.23 -11.83
CA LEU A 265 17.28 5.98 -11.32
C LEU A 265 17.27 4.89 -12.40
N ARG A 266 18.47 4.49 -12.86
CA ARG A 266 18.63 3.54 -13.98
C ARG A 266 18.08 2.13 -13.71
N ARG A 267 17.86 1.79 -12.43
CA ARG A 267 17.25 0.52 -11.98
C ARG A 267 15.74 0.60 -11.78
N LEU A 268 15.15 1.78 -11.91
CA LEU A 268 13.71 1.98 -11.72
C LEU A 268 12.97 1.13 -12.74
N SER A 269 12.15 0.20 -12.24
CA SER A 269 11.31 -0.72 -13.01
C SER A 269 9.87 -0.25 -13.01
N ILE A 270 9.37 0.20 -11.86
CA ILE A 270 7.98 0.62 -11.67
C ILE A 270 7.94 2.07 -11.19
N LEU A 271 7.23 2.91 -11.95
CA LEU A 271 6.89 4.28 -11.55
C LEU A 271 5.38 4.48 -11.61
N LYS A 272 4.75 4.63 -10.44
CA LYS A 272 3.32 4.99 -10.33
C LYS A 272 3.21 6.42 -9.81
N ALA A 273 2.66 7.29 -10.63
CA ALA A 273 2.44 8.70 -10.35
C ALA A 273 1.05 9.16 -10.81
N ASP A 274 0.06 8.26 -10.77
CA ASP A 274 -1.32 8.58 -11.07
C ASP A 274 -1.95 9.53 -10.04
N GLN A 275 -3.04 10.17 -10.43
CA GLN A 275 -3.80 11.11 -9.60
C GLN A 275 -2.92 12.21 -8.98
N ASN A 276 -2.15 12.88 -9.83
CA ASN A 276 -1.28 13.99 -9.46
C ASN A 276 -1.62 15.24 -10.30
N ARG A 277 -0.74 16.23 -10.32
CA ARG A 277 -0.90 17.47 -11.09
C ARG A 277 0.16 17.64 -12.18
N LEU A 278 0.80 16.54 -12.61
CA LEU A 278 1.93 16.57 -13.55
C LEU A 278 1.53 17.27 -14.84
N ALA A 279 2.20 18.38 -15.16
CA ALA A 279 1.97 19.12 -16.40
C ALA A 279 2.85 18.63 -17.55
N GLN A 280 4.03 18.10 -17.21
CA GLN A 280 5.01 17.54 -18.14
C GLN A 280 5.84 16.47 -17.43
N LEU A 281 6.50 15.61 -18.21
CA LEU A 281 7.59 14.77 -17.75
C LEU A 281 8.93 15.40 -18.16
N PRO A 282 10.00 15.26 -17.34
CA PRO A 282 11.34 15.70 -17.73
C PRO A 282 11.87 14.86 -18.90
N GLU A 283 12.76 15.44 -19.72
CA GLU A 283 13.41 14.68 -20.80
C GLU A 283 14.32 13.57 -20.23
N SER A 284 14.80 13.72 -18.99
CA SER A 284 15.61 12.71 -18.32
C SER A 284 14.88 11.39 -18.05
N ILE A 285 13.53 11.34 -18.09
CA ILE A 285 12.77 10.10 -17.85
C ILE A 285 13.21 8.96 -18.76
N GLY A 286 13.60 9.27 -20.00
CA GLY A 286 14.10 8.27 -20.96
C GLY A 286 15.45 7.64 -20.60
N ASN A 287 16.10 8.08 -19.51
CA ASN A 287 17.31 7.46 -18.96
C ASN A 287 16.99 6.37 -17.92
N CYS A 288 15.72 6.20 -17.53
CA CYS A 288 15.26 5.08 -16.70
C CYS A 288 15.18 3.79 -17.54
N GLU A 289 16.33 3.31 -18.02
CA GLU A 289 16.45 2.24 -19.03
C GLU A 289 15.81 0.91 -18.60
N SER A 290 15.62 0.70 -17.29
CA SER A 290 15.00 -0.49 -16.72
C SER A 290 13.47 -0.41 -16.60
N LEU A 291 12.85 0.73 -16.91
CA LEU A 291 11.43 0.96 -16.63
C LEU A 291 10.56 0.01 -17.45
N THR A 292 9.73 -0.76 -16.77
CA THR A 292 8.78 -1.75 -17.32
C THR A 292 7.33 -1.29 -17.18
N GLU A 293 7.01 -0.56 -16.10
CA GLU A 293 5.68 -0.04 -15.83
C GLU A 293 5.74 1.46 -15.52
N LEU A 294 4.94 2.23 -16.27
CA LEU A 294 4.75 3.67 -16.07
C LEU A 294 3.27 4.00 -16.00
N VAL A 295 2.80 4.45 -14.84
CA VAL A 295 1.39 4.81 -14.61
C VAL A 295 1.29 6.31 -14.30
N LEU A 296 0.61 7.04 -15.17
CA LEU A 296 0.45 8.50 -15.15
C LEU A 296 -1.03 8.92 -15.26
N THR A 297 -1.95 7.99 -15.01
CA THR A 297 -3.40 8.19 -15.08
C THR A 297 -3.84 9.42 -14.29
N GLU A 298 -4.80 10.18 -14.82
CA GLU A 298 -5.38 11.34 -14.12
C GLU A 298 -4.35 12.40 -13.71
N ASN A 299 -3.58 12.88 -14.69
CA ASN A 299 -2.68 14.02 -14.55
C ASN A 299 -3.08 15.17 -15.50
N ARG A 300 -2.18 16.13 -15.73
CA ARG A 300 -2.41 17.30 -16.57
C ARG A 300 -1.46 17.36 -17.77
N LEU A 301 -0.89 16.22 -18.17
CA LEU A 301 0.14 16.13 -19.20
C LEU A 301 -0.40 16.62 -20.55
N GLN A 302 0.30 17.56 -21.18
CA GLN A 302 -0.06 18.09 -22.50
C GLN A 302 0.68 17.41 -23.65
N SER A 303 1.87 16.87 -23.35
CA SER A 303 2.73 16.16 -24.27
C SER A 303 3.60 15.15 -23.53
N LEU A 304 4.10 14.15 -24.24
CA LEU A 304 5.16 13.27 -23.76
C LEU A 304 6.51 13.73 -24.35
N PRO A 305 7.62 13.65 -23.59
CA PRO A 305 8.95 14.00 -24.08
C PRO A 305 9.40 13.04 -25.18
N ARG A 306 10.32 13.47 -26.05
CA ARG A 306 10.84 12.60 -27.12
C ARG A 306 11.64 11.44 -26.55
N SER A 307 12.27 11.65 -25.40
CA SER A 307 13.04 10.63 -24.71
C SER A 307 12.24 9.39 -24.29
N ILE A 308 10.90 9.43 -24.27
CA ILE A 308 10.07 8.26 -23.93
C ILE A 308 10.41 7.06 -24.83
N GLY A 309 10.76 7.30 -26.10
CA GLY A 309 11.16 6.26 -27.06
C GLY A 309 12.46 5.52 -26.73
N LYS A 310 13.20 5.98 -25.71
CA LYS A 310 14.40 5.30 -25.20
C LYS A 310 14.06 4.17 -24.21
N LEU A 311 12.85 4.15 -23.65
CA LEU A 311 12.41 3.16 -22.67
C LEU A 311 12.11 1.82 -23.36
N LYS A 312 13.17 1.09 -23.73
CA LYS A 312 13.06 -0.14 -24.53
C LYS A 312 12.40 -1.29 -23.78
N ARG A 313 12.43 -1.27 -22.44
CA ARG A 313 11.83 -2.29 -21.57
C ARG A 313 10.41 -1.95 -21.12
N LEU A 314 9.90 -0.77 -21.47
CA LEU A 314 8.57 -0.34 -21.06
C LEU A 314 7.53 -1.24 -21.71
N SER A 315 6.80 -1.99 -20.87
CA SER A 315 5.80 -2.98 -21.27
C SER A 315 4.38 -2.47 -21.01
N ASN A 316 4.16 -1.87 -19.84
CA ASN A 316 2.87 -1.29 -19.47
C ASN A 316 3.01 0.22 -19.33
N PHE A 317 2.30 0.96 -20.19
CA PHE A 317 2.24 2.41 -20.12
C PHE A 317 0.79 2.87 -20.03
N ASN A 318 0.40 3.40 -18.87
CA ASN A 318 -0.90 4.04 -18.69
C ASN A 318 -0.74 5.55 -18.56
N CYS A 319 -1.38 6.30 -19.45
CA CYS A 319 -1.45 7.76 -19.44
C CYS A 319 -2.90 8.24 -19.67
N ASP A 320 -3.86 7.48 -19.17
CA ASP A 320 -5.29 7.77 -19.25
C ASP A 320 -5.63 9.12 -18.59
N ARG A 321 -6.71 9.75 -19.04
CA ARG A 321 -7.31 10.97 -18.46
C ARG A 321 -6.30 12.10 -18.27
N ASN A 322 -5.53 12.38 -19.32
CA ASN A 322 -4.60 13.49 -19.39
C ASN A 322 -5.08 14.55 -20.42
N ARG A 323 -4.18 15.42 -20.88
CA ARG A 323 -4.48 16.49 -21.85
C ARG A 323 -3.62 16.36 -23.12
N LEU A 324 -3.14 15.15 -23.43
CA LEU A 324 -2.23 14.91 -24.55
C LEU A 324 -2.91 15.30 -25.87
N ALA A 325 -2.32 16.24 -26.61
CA ALA A 325 -2.83 16.65 -27.93
C ALA A 325 -2.27 15.79 -29.08
N SER A 326 -1.11 15.18 -28.85
CA SER A 326 -0.41 14.31 -29.80
C SER A 326 0.56 13.39 -29.06
N LEU A 327 0.88 12.26 -29.66
CA LEU A 327 1.98 11.39 -29.21
C LEU A 327 3.26 11.72 -30.01
N PRO A 328 4.46 11.69 -29.40
CA PRO A 328 5.71 11.83 -30.13
C PRO A 328 5.92 10.61 -31.04
N LYS A 329 6.50 10.81 -32.23
CA LYS A 329 6.84 9.69 -33.14
C LYS A 329 7.79 8.69 -32.49
N GLU A 330 8.62 9.16 -31.57
CA GLU A 330 9.58 8.37 -30.82
C GLU A 330 8.91 7.29 -29.95
N ILE A 331 7.59 7.34 -29.70
CA ILE A 331 6.86 6.27 -28.98
C ILE A 331 7.03 4.89 -29.65
N GLY A 332 7.23 4.84 -30.98
CA GLY A 332 7.56 3.62 -31.70
C GLY A 332 8.87 2.97 -31.24
N GLY A 333 9.73 3.73 -30.56
CA GLY A 333 10.94 3.25 -29.95
C GLY A 333 10.72 2.35 -28.72
N CYS A 334 9.55 2.39 -28.07
CA CYS A 334 9.22 1.51 -26.94
C CYS A 334 8.93 0.09 -27.46
N SER A 335 9.98 -0.63 -27.87
CA SER A 335 9.87 -1.89 -28.62
C SER A 335 9.20 -3.02 -27.84
N SER A 336 9.26 -3.00 -26.51
CA SER A 336 8.62 -4.01 -25.64
C SER A 336 7.23 -3.59 -25.16
N LEU A 337 6.69 -2.47 -25.64
CA LEU A 337 5.41 -1.93 -25.19
C LEU A 337 4.29 -2.91 -25.56
N ASN A 338 3.63 -3.46 -24.55
CA ASN A 338 2.61 -4.50 -24.69
C ASN A 338 1.20 -3.93 -24.46
N VAL A 339 1.06 -3.13 -23.40
CA VAL A 339 -0.17 -2.41 -23.06
C VAL A 339 0.10 -0.92 -23.10
N PHE A 340 -0.68 -0.21 -23.91
CA PHE A 340 -0.66 1.23 -23.95
C PHE A 340 -2.07 1.79 -23.81
N CYS A 341 -2.29 2.54 -22.73
CA CYS A 341 -3.58 3.19 -22.46
C CYS A 341 -3.39 4.71 -22.48
N VAL A 342 -4.15 5.38 -23.35
CA VAL A 342 -4.21 6.85 -23.47
C VAL A 342 -5.66 7.33 -23.58
N ARG A 343 -6.58 6.60 -22.93
CA ARG A 343 -8.01 6.91 -22.90
C ARG A 343 -8.26 8.31 -22.35
N GLY A 344 -9.29 8.99 -22.84
CA GLY A 344 -9.74 10.28 -22.28
C GLY A 344 -8.70 11.40 -22.41
N ASN A 345 -7.96 11.43 -23.52
CA ASN A 345 -7.00 12.48 -23.86
C ASN A 345 -7.58 13.40 -24.97
N ARG A 346 -6.72 14.19 -25.64
CA ARG A 346 -7.10 15.12 -26.72
C ARG A 346 -6.41 14.78 -28.04
N LEU A 347 -6.05 13.50 -28.22
CA LEU A 347 -5.29 13.06 -29.40
C LEU A 347 -6.14 13.24 -30.66
N THR A 348 -5.58 13.92 -31.65
CA THR A 348 -6.20 14.12 -32.97
C THR A 348 -5.73 13.11 -34.02
N ARG A 349 -4.55 12.53 -33.79
CA ARG A 349 -3.90 11.54 -34.65
C ARG A 349 -3.03 10.61 -33.81
N ILE A 350 -2.82 9.40 -34.32
CA ILE A 350 -1.80 8.45 -33.83
C ILE A 350 -0.62 8.47 -34.82
N PRO A 351 0.64 8.60 -34.36
CA PRO A 351 1.80 8.60 -35.24
C PRO A 351 1.98 7.23 -35.91
N SER A 352 2.41 7.22 -37.18
CA SER A 352 2.60 5.98 -37.94
C SER A 352 3.65 5.05 -37.33
N GLU A 353 4.61 5.64 -36.63
CA GLU A 353 5.74 5.00 -35.96
C GLU A 353 5.33 4.12 -34.78
N ILE A 354 4.09 4.23 -34.27
CA ILE A 354 3.57 3.28 -33.25
C ILE A 354 3.67 1.82 -33.72
N SER A 355 3.65 1.59 -35.04
CA SER A 355 3.86 0.27 -35.66
C SER A 355 5.24 -0.36 -35.38
N GLN A 356 6.20 0.42 -34.87
CA GLN A 356 7.52 -0.06 -34.47
C GLN A 356 7.53 -0.68 -33.05
N ALA A 357 6.50 -0.42 -32.24
CA ALA A 357 6.29 -1.11 -30.98
C ALA A 357 5.70 -2.50 -31.28
N THR A 358 6.54 -3.43 -31.76
CA THR A 358 6.09 -4.70 -32.35
C THR A 358 5.36 -5.63 -31.39
N GLU A 359 5.60 -5.47 -30.09
CA GLU A 359 4.96 -6.26 -29.03
C GLU A 359 3.64 -5.65 -28.55
N LEU A 360 3.16 -4.56 -29.17
CA LEU A 360 1.92 -3.91 -28.77
C LEU A 360 0.72 -4.81 -29.06
N HIS A 361 0.08 -5.27 -28.00
CA HIS A 361 -1.07 -6.17 -28.07
C HIS A 361 -2.37 -5.50 -27.64
N VAL A 362 -2.31 -4.58 -26.67
CA VAL A 362 -3.48 -3.85 -26.19
C VAL A 362 -3.22 -2.35 -26.34
N PHE A 363 -4.07 -1.70 -27.13
CA PHE A 363 -4.02 -0.26 -27.31
C PHE A 363 -5.38 0.37 -27.03
N ASP A 364 -5.48 1.16 -25.97
CA ASP A 364 -6.69 1.91 -25.64
C ASP A 364 -6.51 3.39 -25.97
N VAL A 365 -7.26 3.86 -26.96
CA VAL A 365 -7.32 5.26 -27.39
C VAL A 365 -8.74 5.83 -27.28
N SER A 366 -9.60 5.18 -26.50
CA SER A 366 -11.00 5.59 -26.35
C SER A 366 -11.13 7.00 -25.75
N GLY A 367 -12.21 7.71 -26.08
CA GLY A 367 -12.43 9.06 -25.56
C GLY A 367 -11.40 10.12 -26.00
N ASN A 368 -10.79 9.95 -27.17
CA ASN A 368 -9.93 10.96 -27.81
C ASN A 368 -10.69 11.74 -28.91
N ARG A 369 -9.97 12.37 -29.85
CA ARG A 369 -10.51 13.18 -30.96
C ARG A 369 -9.99 12.70 -32.31
N LEU A 370 -9.77 11.39 -32.44
CA LEU A 370 -9.18 10.78 -33.63
C LEU A 370 -10.16 10.84 -34.81
N LEU A 371 -9.71 11.36 -35.95
CA LEU A 371 -10.51 11.35 -37.19
C LEU A 371 -10.43 10.00 -37.89
N HIS A 372 -9.24 9.42 -37.91
CA HIS A 372 -8.91 8.14 -38.50
C HIS A 372 -7.68 7.56 -37.77
N LEU A 373 -7.32 6.33 -38.10
CA LEU A 373 -6.10 5.67 -37.61
C LEU A 373 -5.08 5.50 -38.75
N PRO A 374 -3.76 5.48 -38.47
CA PRO A 374 -2.77 5.26 -39.51
C PRO A 374 -2.81 3.81 -40.03
N ILE A 375 -2.63 3.62 -41.34
CA ILE A 375 -2.62 2.29 -41.98
C ILE A 375 -1.53 1.37 -41.40
N SER A 376 -0.46 1.95 -40.84
CA SER A 376 0.65 1.21 -40.23
C SER A 376 0.22 0.38 -39.01
N LEU A 377 -0.92 0.67 -38.36
CA LEU A 377 -1.45 -0.20 -37.30
C LEU A 377 -1.73 -1.63 -37.78
N THR A 378 -1.97 -1.84 -39.08
CA THR A 378 -2.14 -3.18 -39.65
C THR A 378 -0.87 -4.05 -39.58
N MET A 379 0.29 -3.44 -39.29
CA MET A 379 1.55 -4.16 -39.09
C MET A 379 1.65 -4.79 -37.69
N LEU A 380 0.84 -4.32 -36.74
CA LEU A 380 0.81 -4.82 -35.37
C LEU A 380 -0.14 -6.02 -35.23
N ARG A 381 0.20 -6.96 -34.35
CA ARG A 381 -0.67 -8.08 -33.97
C ARG A 381 -1.46 -7.73 -32.72
N LEU A 382 -2.26 -6.67 -32.82
CA LEU A 382 -3.13 -6.23 -31.72
C LEU A 382 -4.13 -7.34 -31.37
N LYS A 383 -4.24 -7.66 -30.08
CA LYS A 383 -5.28 -8.49 -29.48
C LYS A 383 -6.50 -7.65 -29.11
N ALA A 384 -6.28 -6.37 -28.77
CA ALA A 384 -7.33 -5.40 -28.50
C ALA A 384 -6.94 -3.98 -28.96
N LEU A 385 -7.91 -3.28 -29.54
CA LEU A 385 -7.86 -1.87 -29.91
C LEU A 385 -9.18 -1.22 -29.51
N TRP A 386 -9.15 -0.41 -28.44
CA TRP A 386 -10.33 0.24 -27.89
C TRP A 386 -10.46 1.67 -28.43
N LEU A 387 -11.57 1.95 -29.11
CA LEU A 387 -11.90 3.28 -29.64
C LEU A 387 -13.05 3.96 -28.88
N SER A 388 -13.81 3.22 -28.07
CA SER A 388 -14.92 3.71 -27.26
C SER A 388 -15.05 2.91 -25.96
N GLU A 389 -15.56 3.53 -24.90
CA GLU A 389 -15.73 2.92 -23.57
C GLU A 389 -16.74 1.77 -23.57
N ASN A 390 -17.77 1.86 -24.42
CA ASN A 390 -18.86 0.88 -24.52
C ASN A 390 -18.68 -0.09 -25.70
N GLN A 391 -17.45 -0.25 -26.19
CA GLN A 391 -17.14 -1.18 -27.27
C GLN A 391 -17.30 -2.63 -26.78
N SER A 392 -18.05 -3.45 -27.51
CA SER A 392 -18.40 -4.82 -27.07
C SER A 392 -17.37 -5.88 -27.46
N GLN A 393 -16.50 -5.60 -28.43
CA GLN A 393 -15.48 -6.52 -28.92
C GLN A 393 -14.10 -5.86 -28.85
N PRO A 394 -13.03 -6.60 -28.51
CA PRO A 394 -11.69 -6.04 -28.38
C PRO A 394 -11.10 -5.56 -29.71
N LEU A 395 -11.49 -6.13 -30.86
CA LEU A 395 -11.02 -5.72 -32.18
C LEU A 395 -12.19 -5.45 -33.12
N LEU A 396 -12.07 -4.38 -33.91
CA LEU A 396 -13.05 -3.98 -34.91
C LEU A 396 -12.56 -4.34 -36.32
N THR A 397 -13.50 -4.43 -37.26
CA THR A 397 -13.18 -4.49 -38.69
C THR A 397 -12.97 -3.09 -39.22
N PHE A 398 -11.81 -2.83 -39.82
CA PHE A 398 -11.45 -1.54 -40.40
C PHE A 398 -11.59 -1.52 -41.92
N GLN A 399 -11.90 -0.34 -42.47
CA GLN A 399 -11.91 -0.07 -43.90
C GLN A 399 -10.73 0.85 -44.27
N ASN A 400 -10.19 0.67 -45.47
CA ASN A 400 -9.16 1.56 -46.01
C ASN A 400 -9.83 2.79 -46.62
N ASP A 401 -9.36 3.96 -46.23
CA ASP A 401 -9.75 5.25 -46.80
C ASP A 401 -8.50 6.07 -47.16
N MET A 402 -8.69 7.25 -47.72
CA MET A 402 -7.63 8.21 -48.01
C MET A 402 -7.91 9.51 -47.28
N ASP A 403 -6.96 9.97 -46.46
CA ASP A 403 -7.08 11.27 -45.81
C ASP A 403 -7.07 12.38 -46.88
N PRO A 404 -8.14 13.21 -46.98
CA PRO A 404 -8.23 14.24 -48.01
C PRO A 404 -7.18 15.35 -47.85
N GLU A 405 -6.62 15.56 -46.66
CA GLU A 405 -5.60 16.60 -46.44
C GLU A 405 -4.20 16.12 -46.82
N SER A 406 -3.77 14.94 -46.36
CA SER A 406 -2.43 14.41 -46.62
C SER A 406 -2.32 13.53 -47.87
N GLY A 407 -3.42 12.94 -48.32
CA GLY A 407 -3.44 11.90 -49.36
C GLY A 407 -2.93 10.53 -48.88
N GLU A 408 -2.68 10.36 -47.58
CA GLU A 408 -2.22 9.09 -47.01
C GLU A 408 -3.36 8.07 -46.90
N LYS A 409 -3.02 6.78 -47.00
CA LYS A 409 -3.97 5.70 -46.71
C LYS A 409 -4.19 5.63 -45.20
N VAL A 410 -5.45 5.55 -44.79
CA VAL A 410 -5.85 5.53 -43.38
C VAL A 410 -6.88 4.43 -43.12
N LEU A 411 -7.05 4.08 -41.85
CA LEU A 411 -8.08 3.16 -41.38
C LEU A 411 -9.24 3.94 -40.78
N THR A 412 -10.46 3.58 -41.16
CA THR A 412 -11.70 4.12 -40.58
C THR A 412 -12.65 2.99 -40.18
N CYS A 413 -13.58 3.29 -39.28
CA CYS A 413 -14.65 2.38 -38.87
C CYS A 413 -15.85 3.20 -38.34
N VAL A 414 -16.93 2.52 -37.92
CA VAL A 414 -18.14 3.17 -37.41
C VAL A 414 -17.91 4.04 -36.17
N LEU A 415 -16.83 3.82 -35.43
CA LEU A 415 -16.47 4.60 -34.23
C LEU A 415 -15.55 5.80 -34.53
N LEU A 416 -15.27 6.08 -35.80
CA LEU A 416 -14.45 7.20 -36.25
C LEU A 416 -15.28 8.13 -37.17
N PRO A 417 -15.15 9.47 -37.07
CA PRO A 417 -14.29 10.19 -36.12
C PRO A 417 -14.81 10.10 -34.67
N GLN A 418 -13.89 10.06 -33.70
CA GLN A 418 -14.24 10.18 -32.29
C GLN A 418 -14.73 11.59 -31.98
N GLN A 419 -15.89 11.69 -31.33
CA GLN A 419 -16.42 12.95 -30.83
C GLN A 419 -15.81 13.29 -29.47
N PRO A 420 -15.60 14.58 -29.15
CA PRO A 420 -15.21 14.98 -27.81
C PRO A 420 -16.22 14.48 -26.77
N LEU A 421 -15.75 13.96 -25.63
CA LEU A 421 -16.62 13.85 -24.45
C LEU A 421 -17.03 15.28 -24.03
N GLU A 422 -18.28 15.64 -24.28
CA GLU A 422 -18.89 16.84 -23.70
C GLU A 422 -19.03 16.60 -22.17
N PRO A 423 -18.58 17.53 -21.32
CA PRO A 423 -18.81 17.43 -19.88
C PRO A 423 -20.29 17.68 -19.59
N ASP A 424 -21.01 16.66 -19.11
CA ASP A 424 -22.38 16.71 -18.56
C ASP A 424 -23.24 17.91 -18.97
N SER A 425 -23.73 17.88 -20.21
CA SER A 425 -24.98 18.53 -20.51
C SER A 425 -26.10 17.61 -20.04
N LYS A 426 -26.79 18.02 -18.99
CA LYS A 426 -28.04 17.43 -18.49
C LYS A 426 -28.88 16.87 -19.64
N GLY A 427 -29.09 15.55 -19.63
CA GLY A 427 -30.19 14.86 -20.31
C GLY A 427 -30.40 15.21 -21.79
N SER A 428 -29.65 14.55 -22.68
CA SER A 428 -30.29 13.90 -23.82
C SER A 428 -29.34 12.84 -24.36
N ASP A 429 -29.78 11.58 -24.29
CA ASP A 429 -29.26 10.50 -25.10
C ASP A 429 -29.07 10.95 -26.55
N ASN A 430 -27.83 11.07 -26.99
CA ASN A 430 -27.51 11.00 -28.41
C ASN A 430 -27.38 9.53 -28.84
N LEU A 431 -28.40 8.72 -28.50
CA LEU A 431 -28.79 7.53 -29.24
C LEU A 431 -29.45 7.98 -30.54
N ALA A 432 -28.64 8.53 -31.46
CA ALA A 432 -29.10 8.85 -32.80
C ALA A 432 -28.04 8.47 -33.83
N ARG A 433 -27.64 7.20 -33.85
CA ARG A 433 -27.20 6.49 -35.07
C ARG A 433 -27.05 4.98 -34.88
N CYS A 434 -28.16 4.32 -34.61
CA CYS A 434 -28.43 2.96 -35.08
C CYS A 434 -29.95 2.85 -35.23
N GLY A 435 -30.44 3.12 -36.45
CA GLY A 435 -31.84 2.87 -36.77
C GLY A 435 -32.08 1.37 -36.87
N ALA A 436 -32.59 0.77 -35.79
CA ALA A 436 -33.55 -0.34 -35.77
C ALA A 436 -33.68 -0.88 -34.34
N LEU A 437 -34.63 -0.33 -33.57
CA LEU A 437 -35.55 -0.98 -32.63
C LEU A 437 -35.97 0.05 -31.56
N GLU A 438 -37.02 0.81 -31.86
CA GLU A 438 -37.89 1.32 -30.81
C GLU A 438 -38.81 0.18 -30.37
N SER A 439 -38.88 -0.11 -29.06
CA SER A 439 -40.12 -0.30 -28.28
C SER A 439 -39.82 -1.06 -26.98
N LEU A 440 -40.39 -0.56 -25.86
CA LEU A 440 -40.46 -1.13 -24.50
C LEU A 440 -39.18 -0.80 -23.66
N VAL A 441 -39.16 0.01 -22.60
CA VAL A 441 -40.15 0.30 -21.55
C VAL A 441 -39.75 1.62 -20.83
N ASN A 442 -40.74 2.45 -20.50
CA ASN A 442 -40.65 3.59 -19.58
C ASN A 442 -40.79 3.13 -18.11
N ASP A 443 -40.31 3.97 -17.18
CA ASP A 443 -40.35 3.88 -15.70
C ASP A 443 -39.28 2.95 -15.11
N VAL A 444 -38.37 3.38 -14.23
CA VAL A 444 -38.56 4.09 -12.96
C VAL A 444 -37.33 4.97 -12.68
N MET A 445 -37.54 6.20 -12.20
CA MET A 445 -36.48 7.06 -11.66
C MET A 445 -36.08 6.57 -10.27
N ASP A 446 -34.81 6.23 -10.08
CA ASP A 446 -34.19 6.02 -8.77
C ASP A 446 -32.84 6.75 -8.73
N ASP A 447 -32.83 7.93 -8.11
CA ASP A 447 -31.65 8.75 -7.88
C ASP A 447 -30.83 8.17 -6.72
N THR A 448 -29.98 7.15 -6.94
CA THR A 448 -28.91 6.77 -5.99
C THR A 448 -27.76 5.92 -6.58
N TRP A 449 -27.57 5.87 -7.90
CA TRP A 449 -26.42 5.20 -8.53
C TRP A 449 -25.56 6.21 -9.30
N ASP A 450 -24.23 6.23 -9.30
CA ASP A 450 -23.18 5.77 -8.40
C ASP A 450 -21.90 6.39 -9.01
N ASP A 451 -21.32 7.44 -8.42
CA ASP A 451 -20.05 8.03 -8.89
C ASP A 451 -18.87 7.05 -8.74
N ARG A 452 -19.07 5.89 -8.10
CA ARG A 452 -18.08 4.82 -7.97
C ARG A 452 -17.87 4.03 -9.25
N ALA A 453 -18.79 4.07 -10.21
CA ALA A 453 -18.62 3.36 -11.49
C ALA A 453 -17.56 3.99 -12.40
N MET A 454 -17.20 5.27 -12.15
CA MET A 454 -16.26 6.07 -12.95
C MET A 454 -14.78 5.81 -12.63
N ASN A 455 -14.46 5.04 -11.58
CA ASN A 455 -13.09 4.81 -11.10
C ASN A 455 -12.61 3.36 -11.26
N ARG A 456 -13.03 2.64 -12.31
CA ARG A 456 -12.37 1.37 -12.63
C ARG A 456 -10.95 1.65 -13.14
N ILE A 457 -9.98 1.51 -12.24
CA ILE A 457 -8.58 1.36 -12.59
C ILE A 457 -8.48 0.08 -13.42
N SER A 458 -8.39 0.22 -14.75
CA SER A 458 -8.14 -0.89 -15.66
C SER A 458 -6.70 -1.35 -15.54
N ALA A 459 -6.39 -2.08 -14.46
CA ALA A 459 -5.19 -2.88 -14.37
C ALA A 459 -5.42 -4.15 -15.21
N ILE A 460 -4.91 -4.15 -16.45
CA ILE A 460 -4.91 -5.35 -17.29
C ILE A 460 -3.69 -6.17 -16.88
N HIS A 461 -3.92 -7.22 -16.09
CA HIS A 461 -2.91 -8.25 -15.84
C HIS A 461 -3.09 -9.36 -16.89
N PHE A 462 -2.03 -9.65 -17.64
CA PHE A 462 -1.96 -10.91 -18.38
C PHE A 462 -1.63 -12.01 -17.38
N LEU A 463 -2.44 -13.08 -17.39
CA LEU A 463 -2.06 -14.34 -16.77
C LEU A 463 -1.09 -14.99 -17.75
N ASP A 464 0.19 -15.06 -17.40
CA ASP A 464 1.14 -15.90 -18.12
C ASP A 464 0.94 -17.35 -17.61
N ASP A 465 0.40 -18.20 -18.48
CA ASP A 465 0.36 -19.66 -18.28
C ASP A 465 1.76 -20.22 -18.59
N ASP A 466 2.76 -19.97 -17.73
CA ASP A 466 4.02 -20.72 -17.76
C ASP A 466 4.53 -20.91 -16.32
N ASP A 467 4.46 -22.17 -15.86
CA ASP A 467 5.06 -22.70 -14.63
C ASP A 467 6.60 -22.71 -14.75
N ASP A 468 7.23 -21.53 -14.82
CA ASP A 468 8.68 -21.39 -14.66
C ASP A 468 8.98 -20.66 -13.33
N GLU A 469 9.43 -21.46 -12.36
CA GLU A 469 10.00 -21.03 -11.07
C GLU A 469 11.32 -20.26 -11.25
N ASP A 470 11.29 -19.08 -11.88
CA ASP A 470 12.41 -18.13 -11.85
C ASP A 470 11.92 -16.77 -11.32
N ASP A 471 12.41 -16.44 -10.11
CA ASP A 471 12.17 -15.22 -9.35
C ASP A 471 12.41 -13.92 -10.17
N GLU A 472 11.35 -13.28 -10.68
CA GLU A 472 11.25 -11.82 -10.70
C GLU A 472 10.17 -11.39 -9.70
N LYS A 473 10.50 -11.55 -8.40
CA LYS A 473 9.75 -10.93 -7.31
C LYS A 473 9.69 -9.43 -7.55
N GLY A 474 8.50 -8.92 -7.84
CA GLY A 474 8.16 -7.58 -7.38
C GLY A 474 8.48 -7.51 -5.88
N THR A 475 9.37 -6.61 -5.49
CA THR A 475 9.89 -6.48 -4.12
C THR A 475 8.85 -6.00 -3.11
N LEU A 476 7.68 -5.55 -3.59
CA LEU A 476 6.55 -5.05 -2.81
C LEU A 476 5.73 -6.18 -2.13
N MET A 477 6.37 -7.01 -1.30
CA MET A 477 5.64 -7.93 -0.42
C MET A 477 5.46 -7.30 0.97
N ARG A 478 4.51 -6.37 1.06
CA ARG A 478 4.11 -5.73 2.32
C ARG A 478 3.27 -6.69 3.17
N ARG A 479 3.53 -6.81 4.47
CA ARG A 479 2.73 -7.68 5.35
C ARG A 479 1.31 -7.14 5.50
N ALA A 480 0.34 -8.05 5.57
CA ALA A 480 -1.06 -7.67 5.77
C ALA A 480 -1.26 -7.16 7.20
N THR A 481 -2.00 -6.05 7.37
CA THR A 481 -2.38 -5.56 8.69
C THR A 481 -3.52 -6.39 9.28
N PRO A 482 -3.69 -6.36 10.62
CA PRO A 482 -4.79 -7.07 11.26
C PRO A 482 -6.18 -6.70 10.76
N HIS A 483 -6.38 -5.44 10.37
CA HIS A 483 -7.64 -4.92 9.86
C HIS A 483 -7.38 -4.11 8.57
N PRO A 484 -7.85 -4.56 7.39
CA PRO A 484 -7.77 -3.76 6.16
C PRO A 484 -8.45 -2.39 6.33
N GLY A 485 -7.86 -1.33 5.75
CA GLY A 485 -8.24 0.08 5.99
C GLY A 485 -9.73 0.45 5.81
N GLU A 486 -10.50 -0.29 5.01
CA GLU A 486 -11.95 -0.10 4.86
C GLU A 486 -12.73 -0.40 6.16
N LEU A 487 -12.35 -1.44 6.90
CA LEU A 487 -12.93 -1.77 8.20
C LEU A 487 -12.57 -0.70 9.26
N LYS A 488 -11.47 0.03 9.05
CA LYS A 488 -10.99 1.06 9.96
C LYS A 488 -11.65 2.41 9.78
N THR A 489 -11.97 2.85 8.56
CA THR A 489 -12.82 4.06 8.40
C THR A 489 -14.16 3.87 9.10
N MET A 490 -14.71 2.66 9.05
CA MET A 490 -15.90 2.29 9.82
C MET A 490 -15.64 2.28 11.34
N LYS A 491 -14.50 1.73 11.81
CA LYS A 491 -14.11 1.74 13.23
C LYS A 491 -13.86 3.14 13.78
N LYS A 492 -13.05 3.98 13.10
CA LYS A 492 -12.77 5.39 13.45
C LYS A 492 -14.05 6.22 13.44
N ALA A 493 -14.94 6.03 12.45
CA ALA A 493 -16.26 6.67 12.44
C ALA A 493 -17.12 6.22 13.64
N ALA A 494 -17.12 4.93 13.97
CA ALA A 494 -17.85 4.39 15.12
C ALA A 494 -17.28 4.88 16.47
N GLU A 495 -15.96 4.96 16.61
CA GLU A 495 -15.28 5.46 17.80
C GLU A 495 -15.48 6.96 17.99
N ASN A 496 -15.39 7.76 16.92
CA ASN A 496 -15.71 9.19 16.95
C ASN A 496 -17.18 9.41 17.32
N LEU A 497 -18.11 8.66 16.72
CA LEU A 497 -19.52 8.70 17.08
C LEU A 497 -19.75 8.33 18.55
N ARG A 498 -19.01 7.33 19.07
CA ARG A 498 -19.08 6.92 20.47
C ARG A 498 -18.53 7.99 21.42
N ASN A 499 -17.44 8.65 21.05
CA ASN A 499 -16.86 9.75 21.81
C ASN A 499 -17.78 10.98 21.83
N ASP A 500 -18.41 11.32 20.70
CA ASP A 500 -19.41 12.39 20.61
C ASP A 500 -20.65 12.10 21.48
N LEU A 501 -21.12 10.85 21.48
CA LEU A 501 -22.22 10.40 22.35
C LEU A 501 -21.85 10.49 23.84
N ASN A 502 -20.60 10.18 24.20
CA ASN A 502 -20.12 10.29 25.58
C ASN A 502 -19.93 11.75 26.01
N ALA A 503 -19.43 12.62 25.12
CA ALA A 503 -19.32 14.06 25.35
C ALA A 503 -20.70 14.71 25.52
N ALA A 504 -21.69 14.30 24.72
CA ALA A 504 -23.07 14.75 24.86
C ALA A 504 -23.69 14.36 26.22
N LYS A 505 -23.42 13.14 26.70
CA LYS A 505 -23.88 12.68 28.03
C LYS A 505 -23.22 13.45 29.19
N GLY A 506 -21.96 13.84 29.06
CA GLY A 506 -21.24 14.64 30.07
C GLY A 506 -21.80 16.05 30.24
N LEU A 507 -22.34 16.65 29.16
CA LEU A 507 -22.95 17.97 29.18
C LEU A 507 -24.35 17.99 29.83
N ASP A 508 -25.10 16.87 29.77
CA ASP A 508 -26.40 16.75 30.44
C ASP A 508 -26.26 16.51 31.95
N SER A 509 -25.19 15.85 32.41
CA SER A 509 -24.92 15.67 33.85
C SER A 509 -24.60 16.96 34.60
N ASN A 510 -24.05 17.99 33.92
CA ASN A 510 -23.69 19.27 34.55
C ASN A 510 -24.88 20.25 34.69
N LYS A 511 -26.08 19.91 34.23
CA LYS A 511 -27.28 20.76 34.39
C LYS A 511 -28.10 20.47 35.66
N ASN A 512 -27.74 19.47 36.47
CA ASN A 512 -28.53 19.04 37.64
C ASN A 512 -27.94 19.38 39.02
N GLU A 513 -26.81 20.10 39.11
CA GLU A 513 -26.33 20.62 40.40
C GLU A 513 -26.76 22.09 40.63
N LEU A 514 -28.05 22.29 40.87
CA LEU A 514 -28.58 23.52 41.45
C LEU A 514 -28.63 23.38 42.99
N ILE A 515 -27.76 24.12 43.65
CA ILE A 515 -27.59 24.23 45.11
C ILE A 515 -28.89 24.74 45.77
N PRO A 516 -29.44 24.08 46.81
CA PRO A 516 -30.53 24.64 47.59
C PRO A 516 -30.00 25.37 48.85
N GLY A 517 -30.27 26.67 48.92
CA GLY A 517 -30.70 27.34 50.15
C GLY A 517 -29.65 27.98 51.06
N THR A 518 -29.61 29.31 51.05
CA THR A 518 -29.40 30.10 52.27
C THR A 518 -30.35 31.30 52.26
N LEU A 519 -31.45 31.18 53.01
CA LEU A 519 -32.28 32.30 53.47
C LEU A 519 -32.21 32.26 55.00
N LEU A 520 -31.37 33.13 55.57
CA LEU A 520 -31.59 33.97 56.75
C LEU A 520 -30.34 34.79 57.06
#